data_AF-A0A1A8J7X0-F1
#
_entry.id   AF-A0A1A8J7X0-F1
#
_cell.length_a   1.000
_cell.length_b   1.000
_cell.length_c   1.000
_cell.angle_alpha   90.00
_cell.angle_beta   90.00
_cell.angle_gamma   90.00
#
_symmetry.space_group_name_H-M   'P 1'
#
loop_
_entity.id
_entity.type
_entity.pdbx_description
1 polymer ?
#
loop_
_entity_poly.entity_id
_entity_poly.type
_entity_poly.pdbx_seq_one_letter_code
_entity_poly.pdbx_strand_id
1 'polypeptide(L)'
;QMCPYGRCSPCCRAFLWAGHECCAVLPEFSKVRVPDDHAIADLAMYNYVEMRAHVNSRWFLFRKHVETFLHLMMPKTIIPLYTMVTFTRTRYHKVVERWHWQ
;
A
#
# COMPACT_ATOMS: atom_id res chain seq x y z
N GLN A 1 -3.78 1.44 6.34
CA GLN A 1 -4.68 1.83 5.22
C GLN A 1 -5.31 3.18 5.52
N MET A 2 -4.93 4.19 4.75
CA MET A 2 -5.50 5.54 4.78
C MET A 2 -7.00 5.44 4.45
N CYS A 3 -7.88 5.96 5.30
CA CYS A 3 -9.31 6.01 5.03
C CYS A 3 -9.63 7.33 4.32
N PRO A 4 -9.86 7.36 2.99
CA PRO A 4 -10.43 8.54 2.38
C PRO A 4 -11.94 8.53 2.69
N TYR A 5 -12.41 9.62 3.31
CA TYR A 5 -13.81 10.05 3.41
C TYR A 5 -14.89 8.95 3.54
N GLY A 6 -15.40 8.79 4.77
CA GLY A 6 -16.79 8.34 4.98
C GLY A 6 -17.07 6.84 5.10
N ARG A 7 -16.05 5.95 5.15
CA ARG A 7 -16.26 4.53 5.46
C ARG A 7 -15.34 4.07 6.59
N CYS A 8 -15.93 3.96 7.79
CA CYS A 8 -15.33 3.36 8.97
C CYS A 8 -14.72 1.99 8.63
N SER A 9 -13.41 1.86 8.86
CA SER A 9 -12.69 0.59 8.72
C SER A 9 -13.35 -0.51 9.57
N PRO A 10 -13.08 -1.81 9.30
CA PRO A 10 -13.54 -2.90 10.16
C PRO A 10 -13.22 -2.69 11.65
N CYS A 11 -12.11 -1.99 11.94
CA CYS A 11 -11.71 -1.64 13.30
C CYS A 11 -12.63 -0.60 13.96
N CYS A 12 -13.07 0.43 13.22
CA CYS A 12 -14.00 1.41 13.79
C CYS A 12 -15.38 0.76 14.03
N ARG A 13 -15.71 -0.28 13.24
CA ARG A 13 -16.84 -1.17 13.50
C ARG A 13 -16.64 -1.99 14.78
N ALA A 14 -15.47 -2.57 15.00
CA ALA A 14 -15.17 -3.30 16.25
C ALA A 14 -15.23 -2.39 17.50
N PHE A 15 -14.74 -1.15 17.38
CA PHE A 15 -14.73 -0.17 18.47
C PHE A 15 -16.14 0.34 18.83
N LEU A 16 -17.04 0.46 17.85
CA LEU A 16 -18.44 0.87 18.08
C LEU A 16 -19.31 -0.23 18.73
N TRP A 17 -18.92 -1.51 18.60
CA TRP A 17 -19.64 -2.64 19.22
C TRP A 17 -19.09 -3.00 20.61
N ALA A 18 -17.81 -2.78 20.85
CA ALA A 18 -17.14 -3.07 22.12
C ALA A 18 -17.10 -1.85 23.03
N GLY A 19 -18.27 -1.39 23.50
CA GLY A 19 -18.39 -0.23 24.39
C GLY A 19 -17.68 -0.35 25.77
N HIS A 20 -17.00 -1.46 26.08
CA HIS A 20 -16.45 -1.73 27.41
C HIS A 20 -15.09 -2.47 27.47
N GLU A 21 -14.52 -2.92 26.34
CA GLU A 21 -13.32 -3.79 26.30
C GLU A 21 -12.14 -3.17 25.52
N CYS A 22 -11.84 -1.88 25.74
CA CYS A 22 -10.73 -1.20 25.06
C CYS A 22 -9.37 -1.92 25.27
N CYS A 23 -9.16 -2.52 26.45
CA CYS A 23 -7.91 -3.18 26.82
C CYS A 23 -7.57 -4.40 25.96
N ALA A 24 -8.58 -5.13 25.46
CA ALA A 24 -8.37 -6.30 24.60
C ALA A 24 -8.31 -5.93 23.11
N VAL A 25 -9.04 -4.89 22.70
CA VAL A 25 -9.13 -4.46 21.29
C VAL A 25 -7.88 -3.72 20.82
N LEU A 26 -7.25 -2.92 21.69
CA LEU A 26 -6.04 -2.16 21.38
C LEU A 26 -4.82 -3.04 20.99
N PRO A 27 -4.44 -4.08 21.76
CA PRO A 27 -3.28 -4.90 21.42
C PRO A 27 -3.50 -5.70 20.13
N GLU A 28 -4.70 -6.24 19.90
CA GLU A 28 -5.02 -6.92 18.64
C GLU A 28 -5.02 -5.96 17.44
N PHE A 29 -5.52 -4.73 17.63
CA PHE A 29 -5.44 -3.69 16.61
C PHE A 29 -3.99 -3.34 16.26
N SER A 30 -3.14 -3.12 17.27
CA SER A 30 -1.73 -2.82 17.08
C SER A 30 -1.01 -3.94 16.33
N LYS A 31 -1.23 -5.22 16.69
CA LYS A 31 -0.63 -6.36 15.97
C LYS A 31 -0.97 -6.39 14.48
N VAL A 32 -2.20 -6.04 14.12
CA VAL A 32 -2.66 -6.06 12.72
C VAL A 32 -2.16 -4.86 11.93
N ARG A 33 -2.09 -3.66 12.55
CA ARG A 33 -1.75 -2.40 11.89
C ARG A 33 -0.27 -2.10 11.79
N VAL A 34 0.51 -2.40 12.83
CA VAL A 34 1.95 -2.12 12.89
C VAL A 34 2.71 -2.62 11.65
N PRO A 35 2.56 -3.88 11.18
CA PRO A 35 3.29 -4.34 9.99
C PRO A 35 2.88 -3.62 8.71
N ASP A 36 1.59 -3.28 8.57
CA ASP A 36 1.09 -2.52 7.43
C ASP A 36 1.60 -1.07 7.45
N ASP A 37 1.72 -0.46 8.64
CA ASP A 37 2.20 0.90 8.82
C ASP A 37 3.73 1.01 8.59
N HIS A 38 4.51 -0.01 8.96
CA HIS A 38 5.93 -0.09 8.58
C HIS A 38 6.10 -0.23 7.06
N ALA A 39 5.33 -1.13 6.42
CA ALA A 39 5.44 -1.35 4.98
C ALA A 39 5.15 -0.08 4.16
N ILE A 40 4.15 0.72 4.53
CA ILE A 40 3.87 1.99 3.83
C ILE A 40 4.95 3.03 4.07
N ALA A 41 5.56 3.07 5.26
CA ALA A 41 6.68 3.97 5.54
C ALA A 41 7.89 3.64 4.65
N ASP A 42 8.21 2.35 4.51
CA ASP A 42 9.30 1.88 3.65
C ASP A 42 9.00 2.17 2.17
N LEU A 43 7.76 1.93 1.72
CA LEU A 43 7.30 2.25 0.36
C LEU A 43 7.41 3.76 0.05
N ALA A 44 7.05 4.61 1.01
CA ALA A 44 7.15 6.06 0.86
C ALA A 44 8.61 6.52 0.79
N MET A 45 9.49 5.93 1.62
CA MET A 45 10.92 6.21 1.60
C MET A 45 11.54 5.80 0.26
N TYR A 46 11.20 4.61 -0.24
CA TYR A 46 11.63 4.12 -1.55
C TYR A 46 11.22 5.07 -2.68
N ASN A 47 9.95 5.51 -2.69
CA ASN A 47 9.44 6.46 -3.67
C ASN A 47 10.18 7.80 -3.62
N TYR A 48 10.44 8.33 -2.43
CA TYR A 48 11.20 9.57 -2.25
C TYR A 48 12.62 9.47 -2.81
N VAL A 49 13.34 8.39 -2.52
CA VAL A 49 14.70 8.15 -3.03
C VAL A 49 14.68 8.01 -4.55
N GLU A 50 13.73 7.27 -5.10
CA GLU A 50 13.61 7.04 -6.54
C GLU A 50 13.33 8.34 -7.29
N MET A 51 12.39 9.18 -6.80
CA MET A 51 12.12 10.49 -7.40
C MET A 51 13.30 11.45 -7.29
N ARG A 52 14.01 11.45 -6.15
CA ARG A 52 15.19 12.31 -5.95
C ARG A 52 16.36 11.94 -6.86
N ALA A 53 16.64 10.65 -7.02
CA ALA A 53 17.81 10.16 -7.74
C ALA A 53 17.58 10.03 -9.26
N HIS A 54 16.34 9.77 -9.70
CA HIS A 54 16.07 9.32 -11.07
C HIS A 54 15.13 10.18 -11.89
N VAL A 55 14.68 11.34 -11.38
CA VAL A 55 13.84 12.30 -12.13
C VAL A 55 14.45 12.72 -13.48
N ASN A 56 15.79 12.77 -13.60
CA ASN A 56 16.49 13.13 -14.84
C ASN A 56 17.10 11.93 -15.58
N SER A 57 16.93 10.71 -15.08
CA SER A 57 17.52 9.52 -15.73
C SER A 57 16.60 8.97 -16.82
N ARG A 58 17.11 8.92 -18.05
CA ARG A 58 16.40 8.30 -19.20
C ARG A 58 16.07 6.82 -18.96
N TRP A 59 16.87 6.14 -18.15
CA TRP A 59 16.64 4.74 -17.76
C TRP A 59 15.36 4.56 -16.95
N PHE A 60 15.07 5.49 -16.03
CA PHE A 60 13.88 5.45 -15.19
C PHE A 60 12.60 5.69 -16.00
N LEU A 61 12.64 6.65 -16.93
CA LEU A 61 11.56 6.88 -17.89
C LEU A 61 11.31 5.65 -18.77
N PHE A 62 12.37 4.99 -19.25
CA PHE A 62 12.26 3.76 -20.03
C PHE A 62 11.62 2.64 -19.22
N ARG A 63 12.09 2.38 -18.00
CA ARG A 63 11.51 1.36 -17.10
C ARG A 63 10.02 1.61 -16.86
N LYS A 64 9.63 2.85 -16.58
CA LYS A 64 8.23 3.24 -16.35
C LYS A 64 7.37 3.07 -17.60
N HIS A 65 7.93 3.33 -18.78
CA HIS A 65 7.24 3.13 -20.06
C HIS A 65 7.01 1.65 -20.34
N VAL A 66 8.02 0.79 -20.07
CA VAL A 66 7.89 -0.67 -20.17
C VAL A 66 6.83 -1.18 -19.19
N GLU A 67 6.83 -0.73 -17.93
CA GLU A 67 5.83 -1.13 -16.93
C GLU A 67 4.41 -0.73 -17.34
N THR A 68 4.26 0.47 -17.92
CA THR A 68 2.97 0.94 -18.47
C THR A 68 2.55 0.11 -19.67
N PHE A 69 3.48 -0.24 -20.56
CA PHE A 69 3.21 -1.10 -21.71
C PHE A 69 2.79 -2.51 -21.29
N LEU A 70 3.47 -3.10 -20.31
CA LEU A 70 3.10 -4.41 -19.75
C LEU A 70 1.74 -4.35 -19.05
N HIS A 71 1.42 -3.26 -18.35
CA HIS A 71 0.09 -3.06 -17.76
C HIS A 71 -1.02 -2.96 -18.82
N LEU A 72 -0.74 -2.32 -19.96
CA LEU A 72 -1.70 -2.25 -21.08
C LEU A 72 -1.95 -3.62 -21.71
N MET A 73 -0.91 -4.44 -21.86
CA MET A 73 -1.02 -5.80 -22.41
C MET A 73 -1.72 -6.77 -21.44
N MET A 74 -1.42 -6.67 -20.14
CA MET A 74 -1.91 -7.62 -19.12
C MET A 74 -2.34 -6.90 -17.82
N PRO A 75 -3.48 -6.18 -17.85
CA PRO A 75 -3.90 -5.33 -16.72
C PRO A 75 -4.27 -6.13 -15.46
N LYS A 76 -4.53 -7.43 -15.60
CA LYS A 76 -4.87 -8.32 -14.47
C LYS A 76 -3.64 -8.87 -13.75
N THR A 77 -2.51 -9.02 -14.45
CA THR A 77 -1.32 -9.73 -13.95
C THR A 77 -0.25 -8.75 -13.49
N ILE A 78 -0.04 -7.67 -14.23
CA ILE A 78 0.96 -6.65 -13.93
C ILE A 78 0.23 -5.36 -13.63
N ILE A 79 0.25 -4.97 -12.35
CA ILE A 79 -0.39 -3.75 -11.86
C ILE A 79 0.73 -2.91 -11.27
N PRO A 80 0.91 -1.65 -11.70
CA PRO A 80 1.97 -0.81 -11.18
C PRO A 80 1.78 -0.56 -9.68
N LEU A 81 2.90 -0.53 -8.94
CA LEU A 81 2.93 -0.42 -7.48
C LEU A 81 2.06 0.75 -6.98
N TYR A 82 2.17 1.91 -7.63
CA TYR A 82 1.39 3.10 -7.30
C TYR A 82 -0.12 2.88 -7.37
N THR A 83 -0.60 2.17 -8.40
CA THR A 83 -2.03 1.89 -8.58
C THR A 83 -2.54 0.94 -7.51
N MET A 84 -1.74 -0.06 -7.13
CA MET A 84 -2.08 -0.98 -6.04
C MET A 84 -2.20 -0.25 -4.70
N VAL A 85 -1.25 0.63 -4.38
CA VAL A 85 -1.22 1.38 -3.11
C VAL A 85 -2.32 2.43 -3.02
N THR A 86 -2.63 3.12 -4.12
CA THR A 86 -3.51 4.30 -4.12
C THR A 86 -4.98 3.95 -4.31
N PHE A 87 -5.29 3.03 -5.22
CA PHE A 87 -6.67 2.75 -5.63
C PHE A 87 -7.26 1.48 -5.03
N THR A 88 -6.42 0.61 -4.44
CA THR A 88 -6.90 -0.67 -3.88
C THR A 88 -6.80 -0.69 -2.36
N ARG A 89 -7.62 -1.54 -1.74
CA ARG A 89 -7.59 -1.83 -0.29
C ARG A 89 -6.87 -3.14 0.01
N THR A 90 -5.90 -3.53 -0.81
CA THR A 90 -5.01 -4.65 -0.46
C THR A 90 -4.10 -4.23 0.70
N ARG A 91 -3.77 -5.17 1.60
CA ARG A 91 -2.85 -4.90 2.73
C ARG A 91 -1.45 -4.61 2.17
N TYR A 92 -0.71 -3.69 2.79
CA TYR A 92 0.57 -3.23 2.23
C TYR A 92 1.60 -4.37 2.15
N HIS A 93 1.64 -5.27 3.13
CA HIS A 93 2.51 -6.46 3.06
C HIS A 93 2.21 -7.35 1.83
N LYS A 94 0.94 -7.48 1.41
CA LYS A 94 0.55 -8.23 0.20
C LYS A 94 0.94 -7.51 -1.08
N VAL A 95 0.91 -6.17 -1.05
CA VAL A 95 1.36 -5.34 -2.18
C VAL A 95 2.86 -5.50 -2.37
N VAL A 96 3.64 -5.48 -1.28
CA VAL A 96 5.09 -5.68 -1.29
C VAL A 96 5.45 -7.09 -1.80
N GLU A 97 4.77 -8.13 -1.31
CA GLU A 97 4.96 -9.51 -1.78
C GLU A 97 4.69 -9.65 -3.29
N ARG A 98 3.61 -9.04 -3.79
CA ARG A 98 3.29 -9.03 -5.22
C ARG A 98 4.30 -8.24 -6.04
N TRP A 99 4.80 -7.12 -5.50
CA TRP A 99 5.79 -6.29 -6.17
C TRP A 99 7.14 -6.99 -6.31
N HIS A 100 7.56 -7.77 -5.31
CA HIS A 100 8.78 -8.58 -5.40
C HIS A 100 8.67 -9.76 -6.37
N TRP A 101 7.45 -10.24 -6.65
CA TRP A 101 7.22 -11.31 -7.62
C TRP A 101 7.24 -10.80 -9.08
N GLN A 102 6.89 -9.53 -9.30
CA GLN A 102 6.89 -8.87 -10.62
C GLN A 102 8.29 -8.46 -11.05
#